data_AF-A0A7C4RFZ2-F1
#
_entry.id   AF-A0A7C4RFZ2-F1
#
_cell.length_a   1.000
_cell.length_b   1.000
_cell.length_c   1.000
_cell.angle_alpha   90.00
_cell.angle_beta   90.00
_cell.angle_gamma   90.00
#
_symmetry.space_group_name_H-M   'P 1'
#
loop_
_entity.id
_entity.type
_entity.pdbx_description
1 polymer ?
#
loop_
_entity_poly.entity_id
_entity_poly.type
_entity_poly.pdbx_seq_one_letter_code
_entity_poly.pdbx_strand_id
1 'polypeptide(L)'
;MSFSLNEKTLELNISAEFLEICRRYDSKAFMFGTTLQQEGSPGFGYDSRVLGRLPSFWRVAVFQFKRAVQRIKNTRLGDEYKFFINNNGKCDQHLILYNMCGARHRVAFYVLPLFITLNDVRNATPNLLQYTLFADAVDIPSHFIDRTPHTLLVYPRYLKGVILSEKIEIKLIPIEELIKIV
;
A
#
# COMPACT_ATOMS: atom_id res chain seq x y z
N MET A 1 1.13 18.28 23.33
CA MET A 1 0.25 17.25 22.74
C MET A 1 1.06 16.44 21.74
N SER A 2 1.22 15.13 21.93
CA SER A 2 1.80 14.25 20.91
C SER A 2 0.68 13.74 20.01
N PHE A 3 0.60 14.24 18.78
CA PHE A 3 -0.29 13.66 17.77
C PHE A 3 0.27 12.30 17.34
N SER A 4 -0.52 11.24 17.48
CA SER A 4 -0.15 9.92 17.00
C SER A 4 -0.19 9.91 15.46
N LEU A 5 0.84 9.31 14.85
CA LEU A 5 0.86 9.09 13.40
C LEU A 5 -0.26 8.09 13.05
N ASN A 6 -1.18 8.49 12.19
CA ASN A 6 -2.25 7.62 11.69
C ASN A 6 -2.04 7.30 10.21
N GLU A 7 -2.70 6.23 9.73
CA GLU A 7 -2.62 5.78 8.33
C GLU A 7 -3.07 6.86 7.34
N LYS A 8 -4.08 7.65 7.71
CA LYS A 8 -4.63 8.69 6.82
C LYS A 8 -3.65 9.83 6.55
N THR A 9 -2.86 10.22 7.55
CA THR A 9 -1.78 11.20 7.39
C THR A 9 -0.76 10.69 6.38
N LEU A 10 -0.36 9.42 6.47
CA LEU A 10 0.58 8.81 5.53
C LEU A 10 -0.02 8.77 4.11
N GLU A 11 -1.26 8.30 3.99
CA GLU A 11 -1.99 8.23 2.73
C GLU A 11 -2.00 9.59 2.03
N LEU A 12 -2.46 10.65 2.71
CA LEU A 12 -2.59 11.97 2.09
C LEU A 12 -1.24 12.55 1.63
N ASN A 13 -0.20 12.47 2.46
CA ASN A 13 1.09 13.07 2.15
C ASN A 13 1.84 12.31 1.06
N ILE A 14 1.85 10.97 1.12
CA ILE A 14 2.51 10.13 0.12
C ILE A 14 1.76 10.19 -1.21
N SER A 15 0.43 10.21 -1.17
CA SER A 15 -0.41 10.39 -2.37
C SER A 15 -0.13 11.71 -3.06
N ALA A 16 0.03 12.80 -2.30
CA ALA A 16 0.34 14.11 -2.86
C ALA A 16 1.69 14.11 -3.58
N GLU A 17 2.73 13.54 -2.96
CA GLU A 17 4.07 13.42 -3.56
C GLU A 17 4.03 12.52 -4.82
N PHE A 18 3.35 11.38 -4.75
CA PHE A 18 3.21 10.46 -5.87
C PHE A 18 2.47 11.12 -7.05
N LEU A 19 1.38 11.85 -6.78
CA LEU A 19 0.62 12.57 -7.78
C LEU A 19 1.45 13.67 -8.45
N GLU A 20 2.29 14.37 -7.69
CA GLU A 20 3.19 15.38 -8.25
C GLU A 20 4.17 14.74 -9.26
N ILE A 21 4.71 13.56 -8.94
CA ILE A 21 5.59 12.82 -9.87
C ILE A 21 4.82 12.42 -11.12
N CYS A 22 3.64 11.82 -10.99
CA CYS A 22 2.81 11.45 -12.14
C CYS A 22 2.49 12.67 -13.03
N ARG A 23 2.23 13.84 -12.43
CA ARG A 23 1.92 15.08 -13.15
C ARG A 23 3.07 15.66 -13.96
N ARG A 24 4.31 15.22 -13.70
CA ARG A 24 5.46 15.54 -14.56
C ARG A 24 5.38 14.82 -15.92
N TYR A 25 4.66 13.70 -15.99
CA TYR A 25 4.47 12.91 -17.21
C TYR A 25 3.09 13.10 -17.83
N ASP A 26 2.04 13.24 -17.01
CA ASP A 26 0.68 13.55 -17.43
C ASP A 26 0.06 14.61 -16.53
N SER A 27 -0.04 15.85 -17.02
CA SER A 27 -0.61 16.98 -16.27
C SER A 27 -2.07 16.79 -15.86
N LYS A 28 -2.79 15.83 -16.48
CA LYS A 28 -4.17 15.48 -16.14
C LYS A 28 -4.26 14.33 -15.13
N ALA A 29 -3.13 13.78 -14.70
CA ALA A 29 -3.12 12.77 -13.65
C ALA A 29 -3.84 13.28 -12.38
N PHE A 30 -4.62 12.39 -11.79
CA PHE A 30 -5.40 12.66 -10.59
C PHE A 30 -5.44 11.42 -9.70
N MET A 31 -5.69 11.64 -8.41
CA MET A 31 -5.87 10.57 -7.43
C MET A 31 -7.11 10.89 -6.59
N PHE A 32 -7.86 9.86 -6.23
CA PHE A 32 -9.01 9.96 -5.35
C PHE A 32 -8.97 8.82 -4.35
N GLY A 33 -9.34 9.10 -3.10
CA GLY A 33 -9.45 8.10 -2.06
C GLY A 33 -10.88 7.59 -1.95
N THR A 34 -11.06 6.30 -1.67
CA THR A 34 -12.35 5.69 -1.31
C THR A 34 -12.40 5.44 0.19
N THR A 35 -13.60 5.40 0.77
CA THR A 35 -13.79 4.98 2.16
C THR A 35 -14.48 3.61 2.22
N LEU A 36 -14.11 2.78 3.21
CA LEU A 36 -14.71 1.46 3.43
C LEU A 36 -16.24 1.51 3.62
N GLN A 37 -16.81 2.63 4.09
CA GLN A 37 -18.27 2.83 4.15
C GLN A 37 -18.91 2.94 2.76
N GLN A 38 -18.23 3.57 1.79
CA GLN A 38 -18.69 3.65 0.40
C GLN A 38 -18.56 2.30 -0.33
N GLU A 39 -17.64 1.45 0.13
CA GLU A 39 -17.43 0.09 -0.41
C GLU A 39 -18.43 -0.94 0.17
N GLY A 40 -18.99 -0.69 1.36
CA GLY A 40 -19.86 -1.63 2.09
C GLY A 40 -21.37 -1.48 1.89
N SER A 41 -21.87 -0.42 1.24
CA SER A 41 -23.31 -0.20 1.05
C SER A 41 -23.86 -0.93 -0.20
N PRO A 42 -24.89 -1.79 -0.04
CA PRO A 42 -25.59 -2.38 -1.18
C PRO A 42 -26.22 -1.26 -2.02
N GLY A 43 -25.85 -1.19 -3.30
CA GLY A 43 -26.34 -0.18 -4.24
C GLY A 43 -25.43 1.03 -4.47
N PHE A 44 -24.54 1.37 -3.52
CA PHE A 44 -23.49 2.36 -3.77
C PHE A 44 -22.20 1.76 -4.26
N GLY A 45 -21.95 0.48 -3.94
CA GLY A 45 -21.02 -0.40 -4.61
C GLY A 45 -19.95 0.33 -5.43
N TYR A 46 -19.09 1.07 -4.73
CA TYR A 46 -17.76 1.38 -5.24
C TYR A 46 -16.87 0.13 -5.15
N ASP A 47 -17.50 -1.06 -5.14
CA ASP A 47 -17.22 -2.18 -6.02
C ASP A 47 -16.27 -1.73 -7.15
N SER A 48 -15.17 -2.46 -7.32
CA SER A 48 -14.42 -2.76 -8.56
C SER A 48 -14.90 -2.19 -9.93
N ARG A 49 -16.18 -1.83 -10.08
CA ARG A 49 -16.84 -1.14 -11.19
C ARG A 49 -16.37 0.27 -11.50
N VAL A 50 -15.87 1.11 -10.57
CA VAL A 50 -15.33 2.41 -11.02
C VAL A 50 -14.11 2.18 -11.89
N LEU A 51 -13.18 1.34 -11.47
CA LEU A 51 -12.05 0.91 -12.32
C LEU A 51 -12.55 0.26 -13.62
N GLY A 52 -13.59 -0.58 -13.54
CA GLY A 52 -14.23 -1.17 -14.73
C GLY A 52 -15.04 -0.20 -15.62
N ARG A 53 -15.31 1.01 -15.14
CA ARG A 53 -16.00 2.11 -15.87
C ARG A 53 -15.03 3.21 -16.29
N LEU A 54 -13.78 3.16 -15.83
CA LEU A 54 -12.75 4.05 -16.34
C LEU A 54 -12.50 3.70 -17.80
N PRO A 55 -12.24 4.70 -18.66
CA PRO A 55 -11.90 4.44 -20.04
C PRO A 55 -10.74 3.45 -20.13
N SER A 56 -10.86 2.43 -20.99
CA SER A 56 -9.88 1.33 -21.08
C SER A 56 -8.47 1.78 -21.47
N PHE A 57 -8.33 2.99 -22.00
CA PHE A 57 -7.05 3.61 -22.32
C PHE A 57 -6.38 4.32 -21.12
N TRP A 58 -7.07 4.44 -19.98
CA TRP A 58 -6.48 5.01 -18.76
C TRP A 58 -5.57 3.98 -18.10
N ARG A 59 -4.38 4.45 -17.67
CA ARG A 59 -3.50 3.69 -16.78
C ARG A 59 -3.97 3.93 -15.36
N VAL A 60 -4.21 2.86 -14.61
CA VAL A 60 -4.76 2.94 -13.26
C VAL A 60 -3.99 2.03 -12.34
N ALA A 61 -3.69 2.55 -11.15
CA ALA A 61 -3.12 1.79 -10.04
C ALA A 61 -3.95 2.03 -8.78
N VAL A 62 -4.06 1.00 -7.94
CA VAL A 62 -4.78 1.02 -6.67
C VAL A 62 -3.77 0.92 -5.54
N PHE A 63 -3.92 1.78 -4.54
CA PHE A 63 -3.01 1.86 -3.40
C PHE A 63 -3.75 1.60 -2.10
N GLN A 64 -3.37 0.52 -1.42
CA GLN A 64 -3.83 0.23 -0.07
C GLN A 64 -2.73 0.57 0.94
N PHE A 65 -2.89 1.67 1.64
CA PHE A 65 -1.94 2.10 2.65
C PHE A 65 -2.03 1.25 3.92
N LYS A 66 -0.86 0.97 4.52
CA LYS A 66 -0.70 0.38 5.85
C LYS A 66 0.38 1.10 6.62
N ARG A 67 0.13 1.41 7.89
CA ARG A 67 1.14 2.05 8.76
C ARG A 67 2.00 1.00 9.43
N ALA A 68 3.30 1.28 9.52
CA ALA A 68 4.20 0.49 10.35
C ALA A 68 3.82 0.63 11.83
N VAL A 69 3.59 -0.49 12.49
CA VAL A 69 3.21 -0.51 13.92
C VAL A 69 4.40 -0.61 14.84
N GLN A 70 5.52 -1.13 14.34
CA GLN A 70 6.74 -1.32 15.11
C GLN A 70 7.96 -1.30 14.19
N ARG A 71 9.05 -0.66 14.65
CA ARG A 71 10.39 -0.81 14.10
C ARG A 71 11.22 -1.66 15.06
N ILE A 72 11.83 -2.71 14.54
CA ILE A 72 12.67 -3.65 15.29
C ILE A 72 14.09 -3.42 14.80
N LYS A 73 14.97 -2.95 15.69
CA LYS A 73 16.38 -2.73 15.35
C LYS A 73 17.12 -4.05 15.42
N ASN A 74 17.57 -4.57 14.28
CA ASN A 74 18.42 -5.75 14.23
C ASN A 74 19.83 -5.35 13.76
N THR A 75 20.82 -5.51 14.64
CA THR A 75 22.21 -5.08 14.39
C THR A 75 22.89 -5.84 13.27
N ARG A 76 22.40 -7.04 12.90
CA ARG A 76 22.97 -7.85 11.82
C ARG A 76 22.24 -7.68 10.49
N LEU A 77 20.91 -7.61 10.52
CA LEU A 77 20.07 -7.60 9.32
C LEU A 77 19.61 -6.20 8.88
N GLY A 78 19.82 -5.19 9.72
CA GLY A 78 19.28 -3.84 9.52
C GLY A 78 17.95 -3.66 10.25
N ASP A 79 17.28 -2.53 10.02
CA ASP A 79 15.96 -2.31 10.59
C ASP A 79 14.90 -3.20 9.94
N GLU A 80 13.96 -3.68 10.76
CA GLU A 80 12.80 -4.46 10.32
C GLU A 80 11.53 -3.72 10.75
N TYR A 81 10.48 -3.82 9.96
CA TYR A 81 9.22 -3.11 10.19
C TYR A 81 8.05 -4.08 10.22
N LYS A 82 7.18 -3.94 11.22
CA LYS A 82 5.97 -4.76 11.35
C LYS A 82 4.76 -3.99 10.83
N PHE A 83 3.94 -4.66 10.04
CA PHE A 83 2.67 -4.19 9.52
C PHE A 83 1.57 -5.21 9.80
N PHE A 84 0.32 -4.73 9.82
CA PHE A 84 -0.85 -5.59 9.79
C PHE A 84 -1.55 -5.43 8.45
N ILE A 85 -1.78 -6.54 7.76
CA ILE A 85 -2.50 -6.58 6.48
C ILE A 85 -3.79 -7.38 6.66
N ASN A 86 -4.75 -7.16 5.76
CA ASN A 86 -6.06 -7.81 5.80
C ASN A 86 -6.82 -7.67 7.15
N ASN A 87 -6.59 -6.56 7.85
CA ASN A 87 -7.12 -6.31 9.19
C ASN A 87 -8.33 -5.37 9.20
N ASN A 88 -9.06 -5.25 8.09
CA ASN A 88 -10.32 -4.52 8.05
C ASN A 88 -11.44 -5.34 8.74
N GLY A 89 -12.58 -4.73 9.05
CA GLY A 89 -13.62 -5.38 9.86
C GLY A 89 -14.15 -6.73 9.32
N LYS A 90 -14.08 -6.95 8.00
CA LYS A 90 -14.45 -8.22 7.35
C LYS A 90 -13.25 -9.11 6.99
N CYS A 91 -12.02 -8.61 7.20
CA CYS A 91 -10.77 -9.26 6.80
C CYS A 91 -10.80 -9.73 5.34
N ASP A 92 -11.31 -8.89 4.44
CA ASP A 92 -11.47 -9.19 3.01
C ASP A 92 -10.75 -8.16 2.12
N GLN A 93 -9.98 -7.24 2.72
CA GLN A 93 -9.28 -6.21 1.97
C GLN A 93 -8.34 -6.78 0.91
N HIS A 94 -7.63 -7.87 1.24
CA HIS A 94 -6.75 -8.48 0.25
C HIS A 94 -7.51 -9.06 -0.93
N LEU A 95 -8.62 -9.76 -0.66
CA LEU A 95 -9.49 -10.32 -1.68
C LEU A 95 -10.02 -9.22 -2.61
N ILE A 96 -10.39 -8.06 -2.05
CA ILE A 96 -10.81 -6.89 -2.83
C ILE A 96 -9.69 -6.43 -3.77
N LEU A 97 -8.46 -6.24 -3.28
CA LEU A 97 -7.31 -5.82 -4.10
C LEU A 97 -6.98 -6.85 -5.19
N TYR A 98 -6.98 -8.14 -4.84
CA TYR A 98 -6.71 -9.22 -5.78
C TYR A 98 -7.76 -9.25 -6.91
N ASN A 99 -9.04 -9.07 -6.57
CA ASN A 99 -10.10 -8.98 -7.57
C ASN A 99 -9.99 -7.71 -8.43
N MET A 100 -9.60 -6.57 -7.85
CA MET A 100 -9.39 -5.32 -8.60
C MET A 100 -8.27 -5.44 -9.64
N CYS A 101 -7.18 -6.14 -9.32
CA CYS A 101 -6.09 -6.34 -10.27
C CYS A 101 -6.37 -7.44 -11.31
N GLY A 102 -7.33 -8.33 -11.08
CA GLY A 102 -7.63 -9.45 -11.98
C GLY A 102 -6.41 -10.35 -12.21
N ALA A 103 -5.63 -10.59 -11.15
CA ALA A 103 -4.35 -11.31 -11.18
C ALA A 103 -3.26 -10.67 -12.07
N ARG A 104 -3.39 -9.39 -12.44
CA ARG A 104 -2.36 -8.66 -13.19
C ARG A 104 -1.41 -7.97 -12.23
N HIS A 105 -0.13 -8.26 -12.40
CA HIS A 105 0.92 -7.53 -11.69
C HIS A 105 0.86 -6.03 -11.97
N ARG A 106 1.31 -5.25 -11.00
CA ARG A 106 1.50 -3.80 -11.05
C ARG A 106 0.21 -2.98 -11.19
N VAL A 107 -0.91 -3.52 -10.72
CA VAL A 107 -2.21 -2.83 -10.73
C VAL A 107 -2.68 -2.46 -9.33
N ALA A 108 -2.51 -3.34 -8.34
CA ALA A 108 -2.91 -3.08 -6.96
C ALA A 108 -1.75 -3.33 -6.02
N PHE A 109 -1.49 -2.40 -5.11
CA PHE A 109 -0.35 -2.45 -4.22
C PHE A 109 -0.76 -2.22 -2.77
N TYR A 110 -0.12 -2.94 -1.85
CA TYR A 110 0.04 -2.44 -0.50
C TYR A 110 1.14 -1.37 -0.50
N VAL A 111 0.85 -0.21 0.05
CA VAL A 111 1.81 0.87 0.29
C VAL A 111 2.27 0.79 1.73
N LEU A 112 3.57 0.65 1.94
CA LEU A 112 4.21 0.31 3.21
C LEU A 112 5.24 1.38 3.61
N PRO A 113 4.80 2.53 4.15
CA PRO A 113 5.71 3.59 4.59
C PRO A 113 6.47 3.17 5.84
N LEU A 114 7.78 3.42 5.86
CA LEU A 114 8.70 3.00 6.92
C LEU A 114 8.77 4.03 8.07
N PHE A 115 7.62 4.60 8.44
CA PHE A 115 7.48 5.64 9.47
C PHE A 115 6.72 5.12 10.69
N ILE A 116 7.28 5.29 11.88
CA ILE A 116 6.65 4.92 13.16
C ILE A 116 6.05 6.15 13.84
N THR A 117 6.75 7.28 13.74
CA THR A 117 6.40 8.52 14.43
C THR A 117 6.16 9.66 13.44
N LEU A 118 5.43 10.68 13.88
CA LEU A 118 5.27 11.91 13.10
C LEU A 118 6.60 12.62 12.87
N ASN A 119 7.57 12.47 13.78
CA ASN A 119 8.90 13.04 13.60
C ASN A 119 9.64 12.38 12.44
N ASP A 120 9.46 11.07 12.24
CA ASP A 120 10.04 10.35 11.11
C ASP A 120 9.52 10.94 9.79
N VAL A 121 8.22 11.20 9.71
CA VAL A 121 7.58 11.83 8.54
C VAL A 121 8.13 13.24 8.32
N ARG A 122 8.17 14.08 9.35
CA ARG A 122 8.66 15.47 9.25
C ARG A 122 10.11 15.55 8.77
N ASN A 123 10.96 14.62 9.21
CA ASN A 123 12.37 14.58 8.82
C ASN A 123 12.57 14.07 7.39
N ALA A 124 11.63 13.27 6.87
CA ALA A 124 11.69 12.73 5.53
C ALA A 124 11.04 13.63 4.48
N THR A 125 10.09 14.51 4.86
CA THR A 125 9.47 15.47 3.95
C THR A 125 10.53 16.36 3.26
N PRO A 126 10.47 16.58 1.94
CA PRO A 126 9.40 16.19 1.00
C PRO A 126 9.63 14.86 0.28
N ASN A 127 10.55 14.01 0.73
CA ASN A 127 10.96 12.76 0.08
C ASN A 127 10.37 11.53 0.78
N LEU A 128 9.06 11.50 1.06
CA LEU A 128 8.43 10.41 1.79
C LEU A 128 8.44 9.10 0.99
N LEU A 129 8.40 9.20 -0.34
CA LEU A 129 8.41 8.01 -1.21
C LEU A 129 9.73 7.24 -1.15
N GLN A 130 10.86 7.89 -0.85
CA GLN A 130 12.15 7.21 -0.66
C GLN A 130 12.16 6.25 0.54
N TYR A 131 11.25 6.47 1.50
CA TYR A 131 11.06 5.63 2.68
C TYR A 131 9.73 4.87 2.63
N THR A 132 9.24 4.60 1.42
CA THR A 132 8.00 3.85 1.18
C THR A 132 8.27 2.68 0.25
N LEU A 133 7.84 1.49 0.66
CA LEU A 133 7.92 0.28 -0.16
C LEU A 133 6.53 -0.13 -0.63
N PHE A 134 6.49 -0.82 -1.77
CA PHE A 134 5.26 -1.30 -2.36
C PHE A 134 5.30 -2.82 -2.44
N ALA A 135 4.22 -3.50 -2.06
CA ALA A 135 4.05 -4.93 -2.32
C ALA A 135 2.92 -5.10 -3.33
N ASP A 136 3.17 -5.83 -4.41
CA ASP A 136 2.13 -6.17 -5.37
C ASP A 136 1.11 -7.11 -4.72
N ALA A 137 -0.18 -6.82 -4.88
CA ALA A 137 -1.22 -7.66 -4.34
C ALA A 137 -1.21 -9.07 -4.96
N VAL A 138 -0.70 -9.24 -6.18
CA VAL A 138 -0.61 -10.55 -6.84
C VAL A 138 0.47 -11.44 -6.22
N ASP A 139 1.52 -10.87 -5.64
CA ASP A 139 2.60 -11.62 -4.99
C ASP A 139 2.14 -12.32 -3.70
N ILE A 140 0.96 -11.97 -3.21
CA ILE A 140 0.30 -12.65 -2.12
C ILE A 140 -0.90 -13.39 -2.71
N PRO A 141 -0.85 -14.70 -2.94
CA PRO A 141 -1.95 -15.37 -3.60
C PRO A 141 -3.22 -15.35 -2.75
N SER A 142 -4.35 -15.05 -3.37
CA SER A 142 -5.63 -14.82 -2.66
C SER A 142 -6.16 -16.02 -1.87
N HIS A 143 -5.71 -17.24 -2.19
CA HIS A 143 -6.07 -18.44 -1.44
C HIS A 143 -5.27 -18.61 -0.14
N PHE A 144 -4.17 -17.87 0.04
CA PHE A 144 -3.38 -17.86 1.28
C PHE A 144 -3.82 -16.79 2.26
N ILE A 145 -4.52 -15.75 1.80
CA ILE A 145 -5.16 -14.79 2.68
C ILE A 145 -6.59 -15.24 2.89
N ASP A 146 -6.80 -15.94 4.00
CA ASP A 146 -8.11 -16.24 4.54
C ASP A 146 -8.79 -14.95 5.04
N ARG A 147 -9.99 -15.06 5.62
CA ARG A 147 -10.63 -13.92 6.28
C ARG A 147 -10.02 -13.61 7.64
N THR A 148 -8.69 -13.66 7.75
CA THR A 148 -7.97 -13.32 8.97
C THR A 148 -6.96 -12.18 8.77
N PRO A 149 -6.67 -11.42 9.83
CA PRO A 149 -5.59 -10.45 9.81
C PRO A 149 -4.23 -11.13 9.82
N HIS A 150 -3.30 -10.64 9.00
CA HIS A 150 -1.94 -11.16 8.95
C HIS A 150 -0.92 -10.14 9.43
N THR A 151 0.19 -10.66 9.98
CA THR A 151 1.37 -9.85 10.28
C THR A 151 2.35 -9.96 9.12
N LEU A 152 2.74 -8.81 8.57
CA LEU A 152 3.79 -8.69 7.57
C LEU A 152 5.04 -8.09 8.23
N LEU A 153 6.16 -8.82 8.17
CA LEU A 153 7.47 -8.29 8.49
C LEU A 153 8.14 -7.79 7.21
N VAL A 154 8.65 -6.57 7.23
CA VAL A 154 9.32 -5.92 6.12
C VAL A 154 10.78 -5.74 6.45
N TYR A 155 11.65 -6.14 5.53
CA TYR A 155 13.09 -6.03 5.59
C TYR A 155 13.57 -5.11 4.46
N PRO A 156 13.63 -3.77 4.68
CA PRO A 156 13.90 -2.80 3.62
C PRO A 156 15.23 -3.02 2.90
N ARG A 157 16.29 -3.39 3.64
CA ARG A 157 17.63 -3.64 3.09
C ARG A 157 17.63 -4.71 2.00
N TYR A 158 16.76 -5.71 2.12
CA TYR A 158 16.66 -6.83 1.18
C TYR A 158 15.48 -6.71 0.22
N LEU A 159 14.71 -5.62 0.29
CA LEU A 159 13.48 -5.42 -0.48
C LEU A 159 12.55 -6.64 -0.40
N LYS A 160 12.34 -7.13 0.82
CA LYS A 160 11.63 -8.38 1.10
C LYS A 160 10.60 -8.21 2.21
N GLY A 161 9.45 -8.82 2.04
CA GLY A 161 8.42 -9.00 3.07
C GLY A 161 8.24 -10.48 3.43
N VAL A 162 7.81 -10.77 4.65
CA VAL A 162 7.42 -12.10 5.11
C VAL A 162 6.08 -12.03 5.82
N ILE A 163 5.08 -12.75 5.32
CA ILE A 163 3.78 -12.92 5.96
C ILE A 163 3.89 -14.07 6.95
N LEU A 164 3.78 -13.77 8.25
CA LEU A 164 4.15 -14.71 9.30
C LEU A 164 3.21 -15.91 9.45
N SER A 165 1.91 -15.74 9.23
CA SER A 165 0.94 -16.85 9.36
C SER A 165 1.16 -17.90 8.27
N GLU A 166 1.42 -17.44 7.05
CA GLU A 166 1.56 -18.29 5.86
C GLU A 166 3.01 -18.69 5.57
N LYS A 167 3.98 -18.04 6.22
CA LYS A 167 5.42 -18.16 5.94
C LYS A 167 5.78 -17.87 4.48
N ILE A 168 5.03 -16.97 3.86
CA ILE A 168 5.23 -16.56 2.47
C ILE A 168 6.17 -15.37 2.43
N GLU A 169 7.11 -15.43 1.50
CA GLU A 169 8.00 -14.34 1.15
C GLU A 169 7.43 -13.57 -0.05
N ILE A 170 7.49 -12.24 0.03
CA ILE A 170 7.07 -11.35 -1.05
C ILE A 170 8.19 -10.39 -1.40
N LYS A 171 8.28 -10.05 -2.69
CA LYS A 171 9.18 -9.02 -3.18
C LYS A 171 8.57 -7.65 -2.85
N LEU A 172 9.41 -6.72 -2.40
CA LEU A 172 9.05 -5.33 -2.23
C LEU A 172 9.66 -4.51 -3.37
N ILE A 173 8.90 -3.52 -3.80
CA ILE A 173 9.22 -2.65 -4.93
C ILE A 173 9.49 -1.26 -4.35
N PRO A 174 10.66 -0.66 -4.60
CA PRO A 174 10.92 0.73 -4.26
C PRO A 174 10.29 1.67 -5.29
N ILE A 175 10.14 2.94 -4.95
CA ILE A 175 9.45 3.92 -5.81
C ILE A 175 10.12 4.07 -7.18
N GLU A 176 11.45 3.97 -7.27
CA GLU A 176 12.21 4.12 -8.52
C GLU A 176 11.89 3.02 -9.54
N GLU A 177 11.52 1.83 -9.07
CA GLU A 177 11.04 0.75 -9.94
C GLU A 177 9.59 0.98 -10.38
N LEU A 178 8.77 1.58 -9.51
CA LEU A 178 7.35 1.82 -9.78
C LEU A 178 7.15 2.93 -10.83
N ILE A 179 7.93 4.02 -10.75
CA ILE A 179 7.83 5.16 -11.68
C ILE A 179 8.20 4.77 -13.12
N LYS A 180 9.06 3.76 -13.34
CA LYS A 180 9.43 3.30 -14.69
C LYS A 180 8.24 2.76 -15.50
N ILE A 181 7.11 2.52 -14.84
CA ILE A 181 5.90 1.92 -15.42
C ILE A 181 4.87 3.01 -15.77
N VAL A 182 5.01 4.20 -15.18
CA VAL A 182 4.17 5.37 -15.44
C VAL A 182 4.54 5.97 -16.78
#